data_AF-A0A7L6N5N0-F1
#
_entry.id   AF-A0A7L6N5N0-F1
#
_cell.length_a   1.000
_cell.length_b   1.000
_cell.length_c   1.000
_cell.angle_alpha   90.00
_cell.angle_beta   90.00
_cell.angle_gamma   90.00
#
_symmetry.space_group_name_H-M   'P 1'
#
loop_
_entity.id
_entity.type
_entity.pdbx_description
1 polymer ?
#
loop_
_entity_poly.entity_id
_entity_poly.type
_entity_poly.pdbx_seq_one_letter_code
_entity_poly.pdbx_strand_id
1 'polypeptide(L)'
;MKFKLLMLIASFLLLLSCQNEVDEDIGVFILEYPNEDIEIKGSIGDKVVLPQLSKDDYVFIGWTDGEDYYAGLTEVLETEVTLSPAYEPIESVFSKVEVS
;
A
#
# COMPACT_ATOMS: atom_id res chain seq x y z
N MET A 1 0.30 53.83 18.90
CA MET A 1 -0.55 52.66 18.58
C MET A 1 -0.06 51.80 17.41
N LYS A 2 0.78 52.31 16.49
CA LYS A 2 1.23 51.58 15.28
C LYS A 2 2.25 50.44 15.56
N PHE A 3 3.08 50.57 16.61
CA PHE A 3 4.07 49.56 16.99
C PHE A 3 3.48 48.30 17.66
N LYS A 4 2.43 48.47 18.49
CA LYS A 4 1.72 47.35 19.15
C LYS A 4 0.99 46.47 18.13
N LEU A 5 0.44 47.09 17.07
CA LEU A 5 -0.23 46.37 15.98
C LEU A 5 0.76 45.60 15.10
N LEU A 6 1.92 46.18 14.80
CA LEU A 6 2.98 45.53 14.01
C LEU A 6 3.55 44.29 14.73
N MET A 7 3.70 44.37 16.05
CA MET A 7 4.19 43.25 16.88
C MET A 7 3.17 42.10 16.95
N LEU A 8 1.87 42.41 17.01
CA LEU A 8 0.79 41.41 16.95
C LEU A 8 0.74 40.72 15.59
N ILE A 9 0.93 41.46 14.49
CA ILE A 9 0.95 40.89 13.13
C ILE A 9 2.19 40.00 12.94
N ALA A 10 3.37 40.42 13.39
CA ALA A 10 4.58 39.58 13.32
C ALA A 10 4.47 38.32 14.18
N SER A 11 3.85 38.42 15.37
CA SER A 11 3.57 37.28 16.23
C SER A 11 2.53 36.32 15.62
N PHE A 12 1.54 36.84 14.89
CA PHE A 12 0.54 36.04 14.19
C PHE A 12 1.12 35.36 12.94
N LEU A 13 2.03 36.02 12.24
CA LEU A 13 2.77 35.45 11.12
C LEU A 13 3.75 34.34 11.56
N LEU A 14 4.36 34.47 12.74
CA LEU A 14 5.18 33.39 13.33
C LEU A 14 4.35 32.15 13.68
N LEU A 15 3.08 32.32 14.07
CA LEU A 15 2.17 31.21 14.39
C LEU A 15 1.64 30.50 13.14
N LEU A 16 1.57 31.18 11.98
CA LEU A 16 1.22 30.55 10.70
C LEU A 16 2.34 29.69 10.12
N SER A 17 3.59 29.86 10.57
CA SER A 17 4.73 29.02 10.15
C SER A 17 4.68 27.59 10.70
N CYS A 18 3.83 27.33 11.70
CA CYS A 18 3.55 25.98 12.20
C CYS A 18 2.27 25.42 11.56
N GLN A 19 2.02 25.71 10.28
CA GLN A 19 1.05 24.93 9.52
C GLN A 19 1.64 23.54 9.33
N ASN A 20 1.27 22.68 10.28
CA ASN A 20 1.56 21.25 10.34
C ASN A 20 1.44 20.65 8.94
N GLU A 21 2.57 20.22 8.39
CA GLU A 21 2.58 19.18 7.38
C GLU A 21 2.01 17.96 8.12
N VAL A 22 0.81 17.53 7.73
CA VAL A 22 0.32 16.24 8.16
C VAL A 22 1.24 15.27 7.44
N ASP A 23 2.31 14.84 8.10
CA ASP A 23 3.03 13.62 7.76
C ASP A 23 2.02 12.50 7.96
N GLU A 24 1.15 12.32 6.96
CA GLU A 24 0.35 11.13 6.85
C GLU A 24 1.35 10.04 6.56
N ASP A 25 1.52 9.09 7.49
CA ASP A 25 2.36 7.93 7.24
C ASP A 25 1.74 7.20 6.04
N ILE A 26 2.34 7.33 4.86
CA ILE A 26 1.91 6.67 3.63
C ILE A 26 2.68 5.36 3.52
N GLY A 27 1.94 4.28 3.34
CA GLY A 27 2.50 3.00 2.93
C GLY A 27 2.32 2.73 1.44
N VAL A 28 3.25 1.94 0.89
CA VAL A 28 3.31 1.59 -0.53
C VAL A 28 3.48 0.08 -0.69
N PHE A 29 2.59 -0.56 -1.44
CA PHE A 29 2.83 -1.88 -2.00
C PHE A 29 3.41 -1.72 -3.41
N ILE A 30 4.60 -2.28 -3.65
CA ILE A 30 5.25 -2.33 -4.96
C ILE A 30 4.98 -3.73 -5.54
N LEU A 31 4.11 -3.80 -6.54
CA LEU A 31 3.75 -5.06 -7.18
C LEU A 31 4.68 -5.32 -8.37
N GLU A 32 5.46 -6.40 -8.31
CA GLU A 32 6.37 -6.78 -9.39
C GLU A 32 5.61 -7.48 -10.53
N TYR A 33 5.33 -6.75 -11.62
CA TYR A 33 4.80 -7.37 -12.83
C TYR A 33 5.92 -7.71 -13.83
N PRO A 34 5.69 -8.62 -14.80
CA PRO A 34 6.71 -9.01 -15.76
C PRO A 34 7.30 -7.88 -16.62
N ASN A 35 6.59 -6.75 -16.74
CA ASN A 35 6.99 -5.65 -17.63
C ASN A 35 7.26 -4.33 -16.90
N GLU A 36 6.66 -4.11 -15.73
CA GLU A 36 6.79 -2.88 -14.94
C GLU A 36 6.36 -3.13 -13.49
N ASP A 37 6.79 -2.28 -12.57
CA ASP A 37 6.31 -2.35 -11.19
C ASP A 37 5.11 -1.40 -11.02
N ILE A 38 4.11 -1.83 -10.25
CA ILE A 38 2.90 -1.03 -9.97
C ILE A 38 2.86 -0.69 -8.49
N GLU A 39 2.78 0.60 -8.17
CA GLU A 39 2.63 1.09 -6.80
C GLU A 39 1.15 1.21 -6.41
N ILE A 40 0.78 0.63 -5.28
CA ILE A 40 -0.50 0.86 -4.60
C ILE A 40 -0.21 1.58 -3.29
N LYS A 41 -0.78 2.78 -3.13
CA LYS A 41 -0.55 3.65 -1.96
C LYS A 41 -1.80 3.73 -1.09
N GLY A 42 -1.59 3.84 0.21
CA GLY A 42 -2.63 4.14 1.20
C GLY A 42 -1.99 4.66 2.49
N SER A 43 -2.77 5.31 3.35
CA SER A 43 -2.28 5.69 4.67
C SER A 43 -2.06 4.43 5.51
N ILE A 44 -1.10 4.42 6.43
CA ILE A 44 -0.91 3.29 7.35
C ILE A 44 -2.22 3.03 8.13
N GLY A 45 -2.70 1.79 8.11
CA GLY A 45 -3.98 1.34 8.66
C GLY A 45 -5.16 1.36 7.67
N ASP A 46 -4.99 1.95 6.48
CA ASP A 46 -6.01 1.88 5.42
C ASP A 46 -6.10 0.48 4.83
N LYS A 47 -7.25 0.19 4.23
CA LYS A 47 -7.46 -1.02 3.42
C LYS A 47 -7.45 -0.69 1.95
N VAL A 48 -6.54 -1.31 1.22
CA VAL A 48 -6.41 -1.24 -0.24
C VAL A 48 -6.82 -2.55 -0.87
N VAL A 49 -7.18 -2.54 -2.15
CA VAL A 49 -7.51 -3.76 -2.90
C VAL A 49 -6.35 -4.11 -3.82
N LEU A 50 -5.71 -5.25 -3.57
CA LEU A 50 -4.68 -5.79 -4.46
C LEU A 50 -5.33 -6.44 -5.70
N PRO A 51 -4.79 -6.22 -6.90
CA PRO A 51 -5.33 -6.76 -8.13
C PRO A 51 -5.16 -8.28 -8.19
N GLN A 52 -6.04 -8.95 -8.94
CA GLN A 52 -5.88 -10.36 -9.30
C GLN A 52 -5.18 -10.48 -10.64
N LEU A 53 -4.36 -11.52 -10.78
CA LEU A 53 -3.69 -11.86 -12.02
C LEU A 53 -4.27 -13.12 -12.65
N SER A 54 -4.09 -13.22 -13.96
CA SER A 54 -4.41 -14.42 -14.73
C SER A 54 -3.16 -14.88 -15.47
N LYS A 55 -2.94 -16.19 -15.49
CA LYS A 55 -1.84 -16.85 -16.18
C LYS A 55 -2.33 -18.22 -16.63
N ASP A 56 -2.17 -18.53 -17.91
CA ASP A 56 -2.63 -19.80 -18.49
C ASP A 56 -2.06 -21.00 -17.73
N ASP A 57 -2.90 -21.99 -17.44
CA ASP A 57 -2.57 -23.22 -16.70
C ASP A 57 -2.13 -23.04 -15.23
N TYR A 58 -2.27 -21.83 -14.67
CA TYR A 58 -1.98 -21.53 -13.27
C TYR A 58 -3.17 -20.87 -12.56
N VAL A 59 -3.27 -21.12 -11.25
CA VAL A 59 -4.14 -20.38 -10.33
C VAL A 59 -3.29 -19.33 -9.62
N PHE A 60 -3.73 -18.07 -9.66
CA PHE A 60 -3.13 -17.01 -8.86
C PHE A 60 -3.53 -17.18 -7.39
N ILE A 61 -2.54 -17.33 -6.51
CA ILE A 61 -2.75 -17.57 -5.08
C ILE A 61 -2.79 -16.25 -4.31
N GLY A 62 -2.10 -15.24 -4.82
CA GLY A 62 -1.97 -13.93 -4.19
C GLY A 62 -0.62 -13.29 -4.50
N TRP A 63 -0.36 -12.20 -3.81
CA TRP A 63 0.91 -11.49 -3.77
C TRP A 63 1.71 -11.95 -2.55
N THR A 64 3.03 -11.99 -2.61
CA THR A 64 3.88 -12.40 -1.49
C THR A 64 5.14 -11.56 -1.42
N ASP A 65 5.58 -11.25 -0.21
CA ASP A 65 6.89 -10.67 0.11
C ASP A 65 7.96 -11.76 0.35
N GLY A 66 7.58 -13.03 0.24
CA GLY A 66 8.41 -14.20 0.55
C GLY A 66 8.17 -14.80 1.93
N GLU A 67 7.48 -14.10 2.83
CA GLU A 67 7.10 -14.58 4.17
C GLU A 67 5.59 -14.79 4.28
N ASP A 68 4.81 -13.78 3.90
CA ASP A 68 3.36 -13.74 3.99
C ASP A 68 2.68 -13.68 2.61
N TYR A 69 1.38 -13.95 2.59
CA TYR A 69 0.54 -13.89 1.39
C TYR A 69 -0.57 -12.85 1.56
N TYR A 70 -0.77 -12.07 0.51
CA TYR A 70 -1.71 -10.95 0.46
C TYR A 70 -2.63 -11.10 -0.76
N ALA A 71 -3.94 -10.96 -0.56
CA ALA A 71 -4.89 -11.01 -1.68
C ALA A 71 -6.18 -10.23 -1.37
N GLY A 72 -6.72 -9.57 -2.38
CA GLY A 72 -7.97 -8.82 -2.25
C GLY A 72 -7.82 -7.61 -1.33
N LEU A 73 -8.68 -7.49 -0.31
CA LEU A 73 -8.69 -6.36 0.60
C LEU A 73 -7.60 -6.53 1.69
N THR A 74 -6.56 -5.71 1.62
CA THR A 74 -5.34 -5.81 2.42
C THR A 74 -5.09 -4.50 3.18
N GLU A 75 -4.68 -4.61 4.44
CA GLU A 75 -4.33 -3.46 5.28
C GLU A 75 -2.89 -3.00 5.02
N VAL A 76 -2.69 -1.69 4.94
CA VAL A 76 -1.36 -1.08 4.75
C VAL A 76 -0.69 -0.98 6.12
N LEU A 77 0.32 -1.80 6.37
CA LEU A 77 0.97 -1.87 7.70
C LEU A 77 2.36 -1.22 7.73
N GLU A 78 3.02 -1.11 6.58
CA GLU A 78 4.40 -0.67 6.47
C GLU A 78 4.55 0.42 5.41
N THR A 79 5.63 1.19 5.49
CA THR A 79 5.90 2.30 4.58
C THR A 79 6.16 1.83 3.14
N GLU A 80 6.77 0.66 2.98
CA GLU A 80 7.09 0.09 1.67
C GLU A 80 7.19 -1.43 1.77
N VAL A 81 6.46 -2.16 0.92
CA VAL A 81 6.51 -3.62 0.80
C VAL A 81 6.52 -3.99 -0.67
N THR A 82 7.54 -4.75 -1.10
CA THR A 82 7.60 -5.30 -2.46
C THR A 82 6.96 -6.68 -2.49
N LEU A 83 6.05 -6.89 -3.44
CA LEU A 83 5.30 -8.13 -3.57
C LEU A 83 5.46 -8.73 -4.97
N SER A 84 5.81 -10.00 -5.02
CA SER A 84 5.83 -10.80 -6.24
C SER A 84 4.54 -11.63 -6.36
N PRO A 85 4.09 -11.96 -7.58
CA PRO A 85 2.89 -12.76 -7.76
C PRO A 85 3.17 -14.26 -7.53
N ALA A 86 2.34 -14.89 -6.71
CA ALA A 86 2.41 -16.32 -6.42
C ALA A 86 1.36 -17.11 -7.23
N TYR A 87 1.79 -18.26 -7.76
CA TYR A 87 0.96 -19.12 -8.62
C TYR A 87 1.11 -20.59 -8.26
N GLU A 88 0.04 -21.36 -8.40
CA GLU A 88 0.07 -22.82 -8.38
C GLU A 88 -0.37 -23.39 -9.73
N PRO A 89 0.28 -24.45 -10.26
CA PRO A 89 -0.21 -25.15 -11.44
C PRO A 89 -1.60 -25.72 -11.20
N ILE A 90 -2.51 -25.56 -12.16
CA ILE A 90 -3.90 -26.05 -12.06
C ILE A 90 -3.95 -27.58 -11.78
N GLU A 91 -3.02 -28.35 -12.36
CA GLU A 91 -2.89 -29.80 -12.13
C GLU A 91 -2.63 -30.16 -10.67
N SER A 92 -1.85 -29.35 -9.95
CA SER A 92 -1.54 -29.56 -8.54
C SER A 92 -2.79 -29.36 -7.68
N VAL A 93 -3.59 -28.33 -8.00
CA VAL A 93 -4.83 -28.02 -7.30
C VAL A 93 -5.84 -29.17 -7.43
N PHE A 94 -6.05 -29.68 -8.65
CA PHE A 94 -6.99 -30.78 -8.87
C PHE A 94 -6.56 -32.09 -8.23
N SER A 95 -5.25 -32.36 -8.12
CA SER A 95 -4.76 -33.55 -7.42
C SER A 95 -5.12 -33.59 -5.93
N LYS A 96 -5.39 -32.42 -5.34
CA LYS A 96 -5.72 -32.24 -3.92
C LYS A 96 -7.22 -32.33 -3.62
N VAL A 97 -8.06 -32.33 -4.66
CA VAL A 97 -9.51 -32.44 -4.49
C VAL A 97 -9.90 -33.92 -4.45
N GLU A 98 -9.96 -34.50 -3.25
CA GLU A 98 -10.63 -35.79 -3.06
C GLU A 98 -12.15 -35.59 -3.12
N VAL A 99 -12.80 -36.12 -4.16
CA VAL A 99 -14.27 -36.12 -4.26
C VAL A 99 -14.78 -37.25 -3.37
N SER A 100 -15.26 -36.89 -2.16
CA SER A 100 -15.98 -37.77 -1.24
C SER A 100 -17.39 -38.10 -1.71
#